data_AF-A0A936X2F6-F1
#
_entry.id   AF-A0A936X2F6-F1
#
_cell.length_a   1.000
_cell.length_b   1.000
_cell.length_c   1.000
_cell.angle_alpha   90.00
_cell.angle_beta   90.00
_cell.angle_gamma   90.00
#
_symmetry.space_group_name_H-M   'P 1'
#
loop_
_entity.id
_entity.type
_entity.pdbx_description
1 polymer ?
#
loop_
_entity_poly.entity_id
_entity_poly.type
_entity_poly.pdbx_seq_one_letter_code
_entity_poly.pdbx_strand_id
1 'polypeptide(L)'
;MEIEMTYQNSLQANREATLGIQILAGLIDSAITLATSFTLMYYFPDLILTIFHFQLAPEIVAYILFAIYRMIAFLLFNGTVGMKTCRVHLLNGDLEQLSFSEKICAGFFVLINGVDYYHK
;
A
#
# COMPACT_ATOMS: atom_id res chain seq x y z
N MET A 1 17.61 -30.34 9.70
CA MET A 1 16.22 -29.88 9.90
C MET A 1 16.13 -28.72 10.88
N GLU A 2 16.44 -28.86 12.17
CA GLU A 2 16.31 -27.75 13.15
C GLU A 2 17.27 -26.56 12.90
N ILE A 3 18.49 -26.86 12.42
CA ILE A 3 19.52 -25.85 12.12
C ILE A 3 19.17 -25.06 10.84
N GLU A 4 18.61 -25.72 9.83
CA GLU A 4 18.14 -25.05 8.60
C GLU A 4 16.92 -24.15 8.88
N MET A 5 16.02 -24.59 9.75
CA MET A 5 14.85 -23.81 10.15
C MET A 5 15.25 -22.54 10.93
N THR A 6 16.24 -22.64 11.81
CA THR A 6 16.77 -21.49 12.57
C THR A 6 17.51 -20.49 11.66
N TYR A 7 18.21 -20.99 10.64
CA TYR A 7 18.92 -20.15 9.67
C TYR A 7 17.97 -19.42 8.71
N GLN A 8 16.91 -20.08 8.23
CA GLN A 8 15.87 -19.46 7.40
C GLN A 8 15.09 -18.39 8.19
N ASN A 9 14.72 -18.68 9.44
CA ASN A 9 14.01 -17.73 10.30
C ASN A 9 14.86 -16.50 10.64
N SER A 10 16.18 -16.64 10.82
CA SER A 10 17.08 -15.50 11.07
C SER A 10 17.42 -14.68 9.82
N LEU A 11 17.30 -15.27 8.62
CA LEU A 11 17.35 -14.56 7.34
C LEU A 11 16.03 -13.85 7.01
N GLN A 12 14.88 -14.45 7.33
CA GLN A 12 13.55 -13.84 7.21
C GLN A 12 13.40 -12.66 8.18
N ALA A 13 13.78 -12.82 9.45
CA ALA A 13 13.78 -11.75 10.44
C ALA A 13 14.75 -10.59 10.09
N ASN A 14 15.79 -10.84 9.28
CA ASN A 14 16.69 -9.80 8.77
C ASN A 14 16.21 -9.12 7.47
N ARG A 15 15.13 -9.63 6.84
CA ARG A 15 14.60 -9.09 5.57
C ARG A 15 13.23 -8.44 5.70
N GLU A 16 12.55 -8.59 6.83
CA GLU A 16 11.35 -7.78 7.12
C GLU A 16 11.71 -6.29 7.08
N ALA A 17 10.84 -5.50 6.46
CA ALA A 17 11.05 -4.07 6.41
C ALA A 17 10.94 -3.51 7.82
N THR A 18 11.93 -2.74 8.27
CA THR A 18 11.84 -2.12 9.59
C THR A 18 10.58 -1.25 9.68
N LEU A 19 9.92 -1.25 10.83
CA LEU A 19 8.68 -0.50 11.05
C LEU A 19 8.81 0.98 10.60
N GLY A 20 9.97 1.61 10.86
CA GLY A 20 10.24 2.98 10.45
C GLY A 20 10.20 3.18 8.93
N ILE A 21 10.70 2.22 8.15
CA ILE A 21 10.70 2.33 6.69
C ILE A 21 9.32 2.02 6.11
N GLN A 22 8.55 1.11 6.73
CA GLN A 22 7.14 0.91 6.38
C GLN A 22 6.31 2.18 6.60
N ILE A 23 6.51 2.84 7.75
CA ILE A 23 5.86 4.13 8.06
C ILE A 23 6.28 5.19 7.05
N LEU A 24 7.57 5.28 6.70
CA LEU A 24 8.06 6.24 5.71
C LEU A 24 7.42 6.02 4.33
N ALA A 25 7.34 4.76 3.87
CA ALA A 25 6.66 4.41 2.63
C ALA A 25 5.18 4.83 2.66
N GLY A 26 4.48 4.55 3.76
CA GLY A 26 3.09 4.96 3.96
C GLY A 26 2.90 6.48 4.00
N LEU A 27 3.85 7.23 4.57
CA LEU A 27 3.85 8.69 4.59
C LEU A 27 4.00 9.29 3.20
N ILE A 28 4.88 8.72 2.36
CA ILE A 28 5.04 9.14 0.97
C ILE A 28 3.73 8.95 0.20
N ASP A 29 3.11 7.77 0.33
CA ASP A 29 1.83 7.47 -0.32
C ASP A 29 0.71 8.41 0.15
N SER A 30 0.68 8.72 1.45
CA SER A 30 -0.30 9.62 2.04
C SER A 30 -0.11 11.05 1.54
N ALA A 31 1.13 11.53 1.44
CA ALA A 31 1.45 12.86 0.91
C ALA A 31 1.02 13.01 -0.56
N ILE A 32 1.31 12.00 -1.39
CA ILE A 32 0.89 11.98 -2.81
C ILE A 32 -0.64 12.03 -2.91
N THR A 33 -1.33 11.22 -2.11
CA THR A 33 -2.79 11.15 -2.13
C THR A 33 -3.41 12.46 -1.66
N LEU A 34 -2.89 13.06 -0.58
CA LEU A 34 -3.37 14.35 -0.09
C LEU A 34 -3.17 15.45 -1.12
N ALA A 35 -1.98 15.55 -1.71
CA ALA A 35 -1.70 16.53 -2.77
C ALA A 35 -2.64 16.36 -3.96
N THR A 36 -2.89 15.11 -4.38
CA THR A 36 -3.84 14.79 -5.45
C THR A 36 -5.26 15.18 -5.07
N SER A 37 -5.69 14.88 -3.84
CA SER A 37 -7.03 15.20 -3.33
C SER A 37 -7.26 16.71 -3.30
N PHE A 38 -6.31 17.49 -2.77
CA PHE A 38 -6.38 18.95 -2.77
C PHE A 38 -6.41 19.52 -4.20
N THR A 39 -5.59 18.98 -5.09
CA THR A 39 -5.55 19.40 -6.50
C THR A 39 -6.91 19.16 -7.16
N LEU A 40 -7.51 17.97 -6.97
CA LEU A 40 -8.82 17.66 -7.52
C LEU A 40 -9.93 18.55 -6.95
N MET A 41 -9.93 18.81 -5.64
CA MET A 41 -10.93 19.68 -5.01
C MET A 41 -10.79 21.13 -5.45
N TYR A 42 -9.56 21.61 -5.65
CA TYR A 42 -9.31 22.99 -6.05
C TYR A 42 -9.65 23.24 -7.53
N TYR A 43 -9.22 22.35 -8.43
CA TYR A 43 -9.37 22.54 -9.88
C TYR A 43 -10.66 21.92 -10.45
N PHE A 44 -11.22 20.90 -9.80
CA PHE A 44 -12.37 20.13 -10.30
C PHE A 44 -13.45 19.88 -9.23
N PRO A 45 -13.92 20.91 -8.51
CA PRO A 45 -14.93 20.73 -7.45
C PRO A 45 -16.24 20.15 -7.99
N ASP A 46 -16.67 20.55 -9.18
CA ASP A 46 -17.92 20.06 -9.80
C ASP A 46 -17.87 18.57 -10.14
N LEU A 47 -16.68 18.05 -10.52
CA LEU A 47 -16.49 16.63 -10.78
C LEU A 47 -16.73 15.81 -9.51
N ILE A 48 -16.19 16.27 -8.37
CA ILE A 48 -16.36 15.62 -7.08
C ILE A 48 -17.83 15.62 -6.66
N LEU A 49 -18.51 16.77 -6.78
CA LEU A 49 -19.93 16.89 -6.46
C LEU A 49 -20.81 15.99 -7.35
N THR A 50 -20.48 15.90 -8.65
CA THR A 50 -21.22 15.07 -9.61
C THR A 50 -21.03 13.58 -9.34
N ILE A 51 -19.82 13.13 -9.03
CA ILE A 51 -19.57 11.71 -8.75
C ILE A 51 -20.28 11.30 -7.46
N PHE A 52 -20.13 12.09 -6.40
CA PHE A 52 -20.59 11.66 -5.09
C PHE A 52 -22.05 11.97 -4.82
N HIS A 53 -22.75 12.85 -5.55
CA HIS A 53 -24.20 13.17 -5.37
C HIS A 53 -24.63 13.65 -3.97
N PHE A 54 -23.78 13.52 -2.95
CA PHE A 54 -23.93 14.00 -1.58
C PHE A 54 -22.68 14.79 -1.18
N GLN A 55 -22.86 15.71 -0.24
CA GLN A 55 -21.74 16.46 0.35
C GLN A 55 -20.89 15.50 1.20
N LEU A 56 -19.86 14.93 0.58
CA LEU A 56 -18.82 14.24 1.31
C LEU A 56 -17.91 15.24 2.00
N ALA A 57 -17.58 14.93 3.25
CA ALA A 57 -16.49 15.60 3.94
C ALA A 57 -15.20 15.40 3.13
N PRO A 58 -14.38 16.45 2.90
CA PRO A 58 -13.15 16.36 2.13
C PRO A 58 -12.22 15.21 2.57
N GLU A 59 -12.21 14.90 3.86
CA GLU A 59 -11.44 13.83 4.46
C GLU A 59 -11.83 12.46 3.88
N ILE A 60 -13.13 12.22 3.67
CA ILE A 60 -13.63 10.96 3.12
C ILE A 60 -13.18 10.80 1.67
N VAL A 61 -13.20 11.88 0.89
CA VAL A 61 -12.72 11.84 -0.51
C VAL A 61 -11.24 11.47 -0.56
N ALA A 62 -10.43 12.00 0.35
CA ALA A 62 -9.01 11.64 0.44
C ALA A 62 -8.82 10.15 0.77
N TYR A 63 -9.61 9.56 1.67
CA TYR A 63 -9.56 8.12 1.95
C TYR A 63 -9.98 7.26 0.75
N ILE A 64 -11.03 7.67 0.01
CA ILE A 64 -11.48 6.96 -1.19
C ILE A 64 -10.39 7.01 -2.26
N LEU A 65 -9.81 8.19 -2.50
CA LEU A 65 -8.70 8.36 -3.45
C LEU A 65 -7.48 7.54 -3.02
N PHE A 66 -7.20 7.46 -1.71
CA PHE A 66 -6.12 6.62 -1.18
C PHE A 66 -6.34 5.15 -1.52
N ALA A 67 -7.55 4.63 -1.26
CA ALA A 67 -7.89 3.24 -1.53
C ALA A 67 -7.81 2.92 -3.03
N ILE A 68 -8.32 3.81 -3.89
CA ILE A 68 -8.26 3.67 -5.35
C ILE A 68 -6.79 3.68 -5.82
N TYR A 69 -6.00 4.65 -5.37
CA TYR A 69 -4.57 4.75 -5.68
C TYR A 69 -3.84 3.45 -5.31
N ARG A 70 -4.02 2.98 -4.06
CA ARG A 70 -3.37 1.78 -3.53
C ARG A 70 -3.78 0.53 -4.31
N MET A 71 -5.07 0.41 -4.65
CA MET A 71 -5.59 -0.69 -5.47
C MET A 71 -4.95 -0.71 -6.87
N ILE A 72 -4.97 0.42 -7.58
CA ILE A 72 -4.36 0.54 -8.91
C ILE A 72 -2.87 0.23 -8.85
N ALA A 73 -2.16 0.75 -7.84
CA ALA A 73 -0.73 0.54 -7.67
C ALA A 73 -0.39 -0.94 -7.46
N PHE A 74 -1.13 -1.66 -6.62
CA PHE A 74 -0.90 -3.10 -6.43
C PHE A 74 -1.25 -3.93 -7.65
N LEU A 75 -2.37 -3.63 -8.32
CA LEU A 75 -2.79 -4.37 -9.51
C LEU A 75 -1.79 -4.24 -10.66
N LEU A 76 -1.28 -3.03 -10.90
CA LEU A 76 -0.38 -2.75 -12.02
C LEU A 76 1.10 -3.00 -11.71
N PHE A 77 1.54 -2.71 -10.49
CA PHE A 77 2.97 -2.65 -10.16
C PHE A 77 3.39 -3.53 -9.00
N ASN A 78 2.45 -4.25 -8.37
CA ASN A 78 2.70 -5.05 -7.16
C ASN A 78 3.37 -4.23 -6.03
N GLY A 79 3.02 -2.94 -5.92
CA GLY A 79 3.56 -2.04 -4.91
C GLY A 79 3.21 -0.58 -5.18
N THR A 80 3.23 0.24 -4.13
CA THR A 80 2.96 1.68 -4.20
C THR A 80 4.21 2.49 -4.56
N VAL A 81 4.04 3.79 -4.83
CA VAL A 81 5.16 4.71 -5.06
C VAL A 81 6.05 4.81 -3.82
N GLY A 82 5.45 4.92 -2.62
CA GLY A 82 6.19 4.92 -1.36
C GLY A 82 7.01 3.65 -1.18
N MET A 83 6.41 2.49 -1.43
CA MET A 83 7.11 1.20 -1.39
C MET A 83 8.28 1.15 -2.37
N LYS A 84 8.10 1.57 -3.63
CA LYS A 84 9.19 1.61 -4.61
C LYS A 84 10.32 2.55 -4.20
N THR A 85 9.96 3.70 -3.64
CA THR A 85 10.94 4.70 -3.17
C THR A 85 11.78 4.16 -2.01
N CYS A 86 11.13 3.45 -1.09
CA CYS A 86 11.77 2.86 0.08
C CYS A 86 12.35 1.45 -0.15
N ARG A 87 12.29 0.93 -1.38
CA ARG A 87 12.68 -0.47 -1.71
C ARG A 87 12.02 -1.50 -0.77
N VAL A 88 10.73 -1.28 -0.53
CA VAL A 88 9.87 -2.20 0.22
C VAL A 88 9.05 -3.01 -0.78
N HIS A 89 9.00 -4.31 -0.56
CA HIS A 89 8.21 -5.25 -1.35
C HIS A 89 7.14 -5.86 -0.46
N LEU A 90 5.91 -5.93 -0.95
CA LEU A 90 4.88 -6.73 -0.32
C LEU A 90 4.96 -8.13 -0.93
N LEU A 91 5.17 -9.14 -0.10
CA LEU A 91 5.31 -10.54 -0.50
C LEU A 91 4.39 -11.41 0.36
N ASN A 92 3.99 -12.57 -0.15
CA ASN A 92 3.22 -13.55 0.61
C ASN A 92 4.10 -14.34 1.60
N GLY A 93 3.50 -15.26 2.36
CA GLY A 93 4.22 -16.09 3.33
C GLY A 93 5.35 -16.94 2.73
N ASP A 94 5.31 -17.22 1.43
CA ASP A 94 6.33 -17.96 0.68
C ASP A 94 7.41 -17.03 0.05
N LEU A 95 7.39 -15.73 0.37
CA LEU A 95 8.28 -14.69 -0.17
C LEU A 95 8.14 -14.46 -1.68
N GLU A 96 6.98 -14.79 -2.24
CA GLU A 96 6.63 -14.57 -3.64
C GLU A 96 5.76 -13.32 -3.82
N GLN A 97 5.60 -12.89 -5.07
CA GLN A 97 4.70 -11.78 -5.40
C GLN A 97 3.25 -12.15 -5.12
N LEU A 98 2.44 -11.17 -4.72
CA LEU A 98 1.04 -11.39 -4.40
C LEU A 98 0.26 -11.88 -5.62
N SER A 99 -0.58 -12.88 -5.39
CA SER A 99 -1.63 -13.29 -6.29
C SER A 99 -2.67 -12.18 -6.48
N PHE A 100 -3.53 -12.33 -7.49
CA PHE A 100 -4.56 -11.33 -7.78
C PHE A 100 -5.53 -11.10 -6.61
N SER A 101 -5.94 -12.16 -5.92
CA SER A 101 -6.80 -12.06 -4.73
C SER A 101 -6.10 -11.34 -3.57
N GLU A 102 -4.83 -11.66 -3.33
CA GLU A 102 -4.04 -11.01 -2.28
C GLU A 102 -3.82 -9.53 -2.58
N LYS A 103 -3.60 -9.15 -3.85
CA LYS A 103 -3.49 -7.75 -4.27
C LYS A 103 -4.78 -6.96 -3.98
N ILE A 104 -5.94 -7.55 -4.23
CA ILE A 104 -7.23 -6.92 -3.92
C ILE A 104 -7.35 -6.71 -2.40
N CYS A 105 -7.07 -7.75 -1.60
CA CYS A 105 -7.12 -7.64 -0.14
C CYS A 105 -6.13 -6.59 0.40
N ALA A 106 -4.88 -6.61 -0.07
CA ALA A 106 -3.85 -5.66 0.32
C ALA A 106 -4.17 -4.22 -0.09
N GLY A 107 -4.91 -4.03 -1.20
CA GLY A 107 -5.46 -2.76 -1.64
C GLY A 107 -6.40 -2.11 -0.62
N PHE A 108 -7.19 -2.93 0.09
CA PHE A 108 -8.07 -2.52 1.17
C PHE A 108 -7.45 -2.66 2.57
N PHE A 109 -6.12 -2.74 2.67
CA PHE A 109 -5.37 -2.92 3.92
C PHE A 109 -5.66 -4.22 4.67
N VAL A 110 -6.20 -5.23 3.99
CA VAL A 110 -6.40 -6.56 4.57
C VAL A 110 -5.21 -7.42 4.17
N LEU A 111 -4.25 -7.58 5.08
CA LEU A 111 -3.16 -8.54 4.92
C LEU A 111 -3.67 -9.93 5.31
N ILE A 112 -3.54 -10.90 4.41
CA ILE A 112 -3.98 -12.28 4.61
C ILE A 112 -2.82 -13.23 4.33
N ASN A 113 -2.90 -14.48 4.81
CA ASN A 113 -1.97 -15.56 4.45
C ASN A 113 -0.47 -15.22 4.64
N GLY A 114 -0.11 -14.51 5.70
CA GLY A 114 1.29 -14.17 5.98
C GLY A 114 1.89 -13.16 4.99
N VAL A 115 1.05 -12.39 4.29
CA VAL A 115 1.51 -11.27 3.47
C VAL A 115 2.13 -10.19 4.36
N ASP A 116 3.38 -9.85 4.10
CA ASP A 116 4.15 -8.85 4.86
C ASP A 116 5.09 -8.02 3.98
N TYR A 117 5.70 -6.99 4.57
CA TYR A 117 6.61 -6.04 3.94
C TYR A 117 8.07 -6.43 4.15
N TYR A 118 8.84 -6.44 3.07
CA TYR A 118 10.24 -6.88 3.05
C TYR A 118 11.15 -5.86 2.38
N HIS A 119 12.40 -5.76 2.87
CA HIS A 119 13.50 -5.12 2.15
C HIS A 119 14.21 -6.14 1.28
N LYS A 120 14.39 -5.82 0.00
CA LYS A 120 15.14 -6.64 -0.95
C LYS A 120 16.23 -5.83 -1.63
#